data_AF-A0A519VEI8-F1
#
_entry.id   AF-A0A519VEI8-F1
#
_cell.length_a   1.000
_cell.length_b   1.000
_cell.length_c   1.000
_cell.angle_alpha   90.00
_cell.angle_beta   90.00
_cell.angle_gamma   90.00
#
_symmetry.space_group_name_H-M   'P 1'
#
loop_
_entity.id
_entity.type
_entity.pdbx_description
1 polymer ?
#
loop_
_entity_poly.entity_id
_entity_poly.type
_entity_poly.pdbx_seq_one_letter_code
_entity_poly.pdbx_strand_id
1 'polypeptide(L)'
;MNFSEHIFNIKSEADFNESALTVFRHQASNCEVYRSYIQHLKINLDSINHYTEIPFLPISFFKSHQVLSVNKPAEIVFSSSGTTGQTTSKHYVSNVKVYEESYNKAFELFYGKADDICILALLPSYLEREGSSLIYMVDDLLKQSKHPISGYFLHNLTELYQTLLAQKENGQKTVLIGVTYALLDFVEQFKIDFPNLIV
;
A
#
# COMPACT_ATOMS: atom_id res chain seq x y z
N MET A 1 -18.83 -17.51 3.88
CA MET A 1 -18.70 -16.42 2.90
C MET A 1 -17.24 -16.04 2.81
N ASN A 2 -16.70 -15.95 1.60
CA ASN A 2 -15.35 -15.44 1.40
C ASN A 2 -15.42 -13.91 1.39
N PHE A 3 -15.10 -13.29 2.53
CA PHE A 3 -15.30 -11.86 2.76
C PHE A 3 -14.55 -10.97 1.75
N SER A 4 -13.38 -11.43 1.28
CA SER A 4 -12.59 -10.70 0.28
C SER A 4 -13.26 -10.63 -1.09
N GLU A 5 -14.02 -11.65 -1.49
CA GLU A 5 -14.73 -11.64 -2.79
C GLU A 5 -15.77 -10.52 -2.87
N HIS A 6 -16.46 -10.22 -1.77
CA HIS A 6 -17.41 -9.11 -1.73
C HIS A 6 -16.71 -7.76 -1.85
N ILE A 7 -15.60 -7.56 -1.13
CA ILE A 7 -14.83 -6.31 -1.15
C ILE A 7 -14.36 -5.99 -2.57
N PHE A 8 -13.86 -6.98 -3.32
CA PHE A 8 -13.34 -6.77 -4.67
C PHE A 8 -14.42 -6.61 -5.75
N ASN A 9 -15.70 -6.70 -5.39
CA ASN A 9 -16.84 -6.56 -6.30
C ASN A 9 -17.76 -5.37 -5.95
N ILE A 10 -17.32 -4.46 -5.06
CA ILE A 10 -18.03 -3.22 -4.74
C ILE A 10 -18.17 -2.35 -5.99
N LYS A 11 -19.40 -1.93 -6.33
CA LYS A 11 -19.70 -1.15 -7.55
C LYS A 11 -20.47 0.15 -7.27
N SER A 12 -20.92 0.36 -6.04
CA SER A 12 -21.69 1.53 -5.64
C SER A 12 -21.38 1.94 -4.21
N GLU A 13 -21.77 3.17 -3.84
CA GLU A 13 -21.67 3.66 -2.47
C GLU A 13 -22.49 2.81 -1.49
N ALA A 14 -23.66 2.31 -1.93
CA ALA A 14 -24.48 1.42 -1.11
C ALA A 14 -23.75 0.09 -0.81
N ASP A 15 -23.13 -0.53 -1.83
CA ASP A 15 -22.34 -1.76 -1.65
C ASP A 15 -21.14 -1.50 -0.71
N PHE A 16 -20.50 -0.33 -0.86
CA PHE A 16 -19.38 0.07 -0.02
C PHE A 16 -19.82 0.24 1.43
N ASN A 17 -20.95 0.92 1.68
CA ASN A 17 -21.49 1.12 3.01
C ASN A 17 -21.81 -0.21 3.69
N GLU A 18 -22.53 -1.12 3.01
CA GLU A 18 -22.84 -2.45 3.53
C GLU A 18 -21.58 -3.24 3.87
N SER A 19 -20.61 -3.25 2.96
CA SER A 19 -19.34 -3.95 3.14
C SER A 19 -18.56 -3.37 4.32
N ALA A 20 -18.43 -2.04 4.40
CA ALA A 20 -17.72 -1.34 5.45
C ALA A 20 -18.35 -1.59 6.84
N LEU A 21 -19.68 -1.54 6.96
CA LEU A 21 -20.37 -1.87 8.21
C LEU A 21 -20.17 -3.34 8.60
N THR A 22 -20.12 -4.25 7.62
CA THR A 22 -19.82 -5.67 7.87
C THR A 22 -18.38 -5.85 8.37
N VAL A 23 -17.39 -5.20 7.74
CA VAL A 23 -15.99 -5.16 8.24
C VAL A 23 -15.98 -4.65 9.67
N PHE A 24 -16.60 -3.50 9.89
CA PHE A 24 -16.60 -2.79 11.17
C PHE A 24 -17.15 -3.66 12.29
N ARG A 25 -18.33 -4.26 12.12
CA ARG A 25 -18.95 -5.13 13.12
C ARG A 25 -18.10 -6.36 13.41
N HIS A 26 -17.48 -6.94 12.37
CA HIS A 26 -16.54 -8.05 12.55
C HIS A 26 -15.31 -7.63 13.37
N GLN A 27 -14.68 -6.51 13.04
CA GLN A 27 -13.51 -5.98 13.75
C GLN A 27 -13.85 -5.58 15.19
N ALA A 28 -14.98 -4.89 15.40
CA ALA A 28 -15.45 -4.50 16.74
C ALA A 28 -15.73 -5.70 17.65
N SER A 29 -16.10 -6.85 17.07
CA SER A 29 -16.36 -8.07 17.84
C SER A 29 -15.09 -8.89 18.09
N ASN A 30 -14.18 -8.96 17.11
CA ASN A 30 -13.07 -9.92 17.10
C ASN A 30 -11.69 -9.30 17.35
N CYS A 31 -11.52 -7.99 17.19
CA CYS A 31 -10.29 -7.29 17.53
C CYS A 31 -10.39 -6.75 18.96
N GLU A 32 -9.65 -7.36 19.89
CA GLU A 32 -9.69 -6.96 21.31
C GLU A 32 -9.36 -5.48 21.52
N VAL A 33 -8.33 -4.99 20.83
CA VAL A 33 -7.89 -3.59 20.91
C VAL A 33 -8.99 -2.64 20.46
N TYR A 34 -9.62 -2.93 19.32
CA TYR A 34 -10.66 -2.06 18.77
C TYR A 34 -11.96 -2.15 19.58
N ARG A 35 -12.33 -3.35 20.04
CA ARG A 35 -13.47 -3.56 20.93
C ARG A 35 -13.35 -2.75 22.21
N SER A 36 -12.19 -2.82 22.86
CA SER A 36 -11.89 -2.05 24.06
C SER A 36 -11.99 -0.55 23.78
N TYR A 37 -11.42 -0.08 22.66
CA TYR A 37 -11.50 1.32 22.26
C TYR A 37 -12.95 1.81 22.12
N ILE A 38 -13.79 1.09 21.37
CA ILE A 38 -15.20 1.44 21.16
C ILE A 38 -15.98 1.46 22.50
N GLN A 39 -15.72 0.49 23.39
CA GLN A 39 -16.35 0.43 24.71
C GLN A 39 -16.02 1.67 25.56
N HIS A 40 -14.76 2.12 25.56
CA HIS A 40 -14.35 3.33 26.27
C HIS A 40 -14.97 4.61 25.68
N LEU A 41 -15.21 4.63 24.36
CA LEU A 41 -15.95 5.72 23.72
C LEU A 41 -17.46 5.70 24.01
N LYS A 42 -17.98 4.63 24.63
CA LYS A 42 -19.41 4.44 24.92
C LYS A 42 -20.28 4.50 23.66
N ILE A 43 -19.73 4.07 22.53
CA ILE A 43 -20.44 4.04 21.25
C ILE A 43 -21.30 2.77 21.18
N ASN A 44 -22.56 2.94 20.78
CA ASN A 44 -23.43 1.81 20.45
C ASN A 44 -23.14 1.33 19.02
N LEU A 45 -22.73 0.06 18.87
CA LEU A 45 -22.43 -0.53 17.56
C LEU A 45 -23.66 -0.54 16.64
N ASP A 46 -24.84 -0.77 17.20
CA ASP A 46 -26.08 -0.91 16.43
C ASP A 46 -26.62 0.43 15.91
N SER A 47 -26.14 1.56 16.46
CA SER A 47 -26.54 2.88 15.96
C SER A 47 -25.74 3.35 14.74
N ILE A 48 -24.63 2.69 14.40
CA ILE A 48 -23.78 3.03 13.26
C ILE A 48 -24.39 2.41 12.00
N ASN A 49 -24.92 3.26 11.12
CA ASN A 49 -25.62 2.88 9.90
C ASN A 49 -24.95 3.42 8.63
N HIS A 50 -23.94 4.29 8.79
CA HIS A 50 -23.13 4.79 7.69
C HIS A 50 -21.63 4.65 7.97
N TYR A 51 -20.84 4.34 6.95
CA TYR A 51 -19.39 4.13 7.09
C TYR A 51 -18.66 5.36 7.63
N THR A 52 -19.20 6.56 7.43
CA THR A 52 -18.64 7.82 7.96
C THR A 52 -18.78 7.95 9.48
N GLU A 53 -19.63 7.14 10.11
CA GLU A 53 -19.85 7.13 11.56
C GLU A 53 -18.93 6.14 12.29
N ILE A 54 -18.16 5.34 11.53
CA ILE A 54 -17.24 4.35 12.10
C ILE A 54 -16.14 5.07 12.90
N PRO A 55 -15.94 4.74 14.19
CA PRO A 55 -14.93 5.39 15.01
C PRO A 55 -13.52 5.00 14.55
N PHE A 56 -12.68 6.00 14.26
CA PHE A 56 -11.31 5.76 13.80
C PHE A 56 -10.40 5.28 14.92
N LEU A 57 -9.65 4.21 14.65
CA LEU A 57 -8.66 3.68 15.59
C LEU A 57 -7.40 4.57 15.60
N PRO A 58 -6.92 5.04 16.77
CA PRO A 58 -5.72 5.86 16.84
C PRO A 58 -4.48 5.16 16.26
N ILE A 59 -3.76 5.84 15.36
CA ILE A 59 -2.56 5.26 14.71
C ILE A 59 -1.47 4.85 15.71
N SER A 60 -1.41 5.49 16.88
CA SER A 60 -0.48 5.16 17.95
C SER A 60 -0.69 3.75 18.51
N PHE A 61 -1.89 3.17 18.38
CA PHE A 61 -2.17 1.81 18.87
C PHE A 61 -1.37 0.76 18.10
N PHE A 62 -1.08 1.00 16.83
CA PHE A 62 -0.22 0.12 16.03
C PHE A 62 1.25 0.12 16.50
N LYS A 63 1.66 1.07 17.37
CA LYS A 63 3.00 1.07 18.00
C LYS A 63 3.05 0.25 19.28
N SER A 64 1.93 0.15 19.99
CA SER A 64 1.86 -0.39 21.36
C SER A 64 1.05 -1.69 21.47
N HIS A 65 0.23 -2.01 20.46
CA HIS A 65 -0.67 -3.17 20.48
C HIS A 65 -0.59 -3.95 19.17
N GLN A 66 -0.88 -5.24 19.27
CA GLN A 66 -1.13 -6.08 18.10
C GLN A 66 -2.59 -5.94 17.67
N VAL A 67 -2.84 -5.12 16.65
CA VAL A 67 -4.19 -4.90 16.09
C VAL A 67 -4.50 -6.00 15.10
N LEU A 68 -5.27 -7.01 15.54
CA LEU A 68 -5.67 -8.14 14.71
C LEU A 68 -7.10 -8.58 15.02
N SER A 69 -7.88 -8.93 13.99
CA SER A 69 -9.30 -9.33 14.11
C SER A 69 -9.52 -10.83 13.97
N VAL A 70 -8.45 -11.62 13.93
CA VAL A 70 -8.49 -13.06 13.73
C VAL A 70 -7.61 -13.74 14.76
N ASN A 71 -8.05 -14.89 15.25
CA ASN A 71 -7.28 -15.71 16.17
C ASN A 71 -6.33 -16.64 15.40
N LYS A 72 -5.44 -16.06 14.59
CA LYS A 72 -4.39 -16.78 13.87
C LYS A 72 -3.11 -15.94 13.81
N PRO A 73 -1.92 -16.56 13.71
CA PRO A 73 -0.67 -15.83 13.51
C PRO A 73 -0.73 -14.95 12.25
N ALA A 74 -0.01 -13.82 12.28
CA ALA A 74 0.18 -13.03 11.07
C ALA A 74 1.09 -13.80 10.11
N GLU A 75 0.77 -13.78 8.82
CA GLU A 75 1.62 -14.35 7.76
C GLU A 75 2.81 -13.42 7.48
N ILE A 76 2.59 -12.11 7.60
CA ILE A 76 3.63 -11.09 7.46
C ILE A 76 3.35 -9.90 8.39
N VAL A 77 4.41 -9.22 8.84
CA VAL A 77 4.32 -8.01 9.65
C VAL A 77 5.07 -6.89 8.97
N PHE A 78 4.36 -5.83 8.60
CA PHE A 78 4.97 -4.61 8.06
C PHE A 78 5.27 -3.60 9.17
N SER A 79 6.26 -2.75 8.97
CA SER A 79 6.68 -1.73 9.94
C SER A 79 6.91 -0.35 9.31
N SER A 80 6.53 0.71 10.01
CA SER A 80 6.70 2.09 9.54
C SER A 80 8.15 2.57 9.66
N SER A 81 8.55 3.54 8.81
CA SER A 81 9.94 3.98 8.65
C SER A 81 10.66 4.29 9.97
N GLY A 82 9.95 4.90 10.91
CA GLY A 82 10.47 5.23 12.24
C GLY A 82 11.53 6.32 12.19
N THR A 83 11.59 7.13 13.24
CA THR A 83 12.73 8.02 13.49
C THR A 83 13.63 7.35 14.53
N THR A 84 14.93 7.61 14.48
CA THR A 84 15.91 7.06 15.42
C THR A 84 15.43 7.17 16.87
N GLY A 85 15.39 6.04 17.58
CA GLY A 85 14.98 5.97 18.99
C GLY A 85 13.46 5.83 19.26
N GLN A 86 12.59 5.79 18.25
CA GLN A 86 11.15 5.58 18.45
C GLN A 86 10.68 4.16 18.10
N THR A 87 9.70 3.66 18.86
CA THR A 87 8.96 2.43 18.50
C THR A 87 8.19 2.65 17.20
N THR A 88 8.46 1.78 16.22
CA THR A 88 7.76 1.79 14.92
C THR A 88 6.36 1.21 15.04
N SER A 89 5.44 1.69 14.20
CA SER A 89 4.13 1.07 14.07
C SER A 89 4.27 -0.26 13.35
N LYS A 90 3.48 -1.26 13.73
CA LYS A 90 3.44 -2.59 13.10
C LYS A 90 2.06 -2.87 12.55
N HIS A 91 1.99 -3.38 11.32
CA HIS A 91 0.78 -3.84 10.68
C HIS A 91 0.86 -5.35 10.47
N TYR A 92 0.01 -6.09 11.18
CA TYR A 92 -0.03 -7.55 11.17
C TYR A 92 -1.01 -8.02 10.09
N VAL A 93 -0.50 -8.61 9.02
CA VAL A 93 -1.31 -9.11 7.92
C VAL A 93 -1.49 -10.62 8.06
N SER A 94 -2.73 -11.04 8.21
CA SER A 94 -3.06 -12.44 8.49
C SER A 94 -3.40 -13.26 7.25
N ASN A 95 -3.60 -12.62 6.10
CA ASN A 95 -3.75 -13.29 4.81
C ASN A 95 -3.08 -12.40 3.77
N VAL A 96 -1.87 -12.76 3.36
CA VAL A 96 -1.07 -11.97 2.43
C VAL A 96 -1.69 -11.92 1.05
N LYS A 97 -2.42 -12.96 0.62
CA LYS A 97 -3.06 -13.00 -0.69
C LYS A 97 -4.10 -11.92 -0.90
N VAL A 98 -4.85 -11.56 0.16
CA VAL A 98 -5.82 -10.45 0.08
C VAL A 98 -5.10 -9.11 -0.06
N TYR A 99 -3.94 -8.97 0.59
CA TYR A 99 -3.09 -7.78 0.45
C TYR A 99 -2.54 -7.67 -0.98
N GLU A 100 -2.02 -8.77 -1.53
CA GLU A 100 -1.54 -8.89 -2.91
C GLU A 100 -2.63 -8.58 -3.94
N GLU A 101 -3.80 -9.20 -3.81
CA GLU A 101 -4.94 -8.97 -4.71
C GLU A 101 -5.40 -7.50 -4.67
N SER A 102 -5.38 -6.88 -3.48
CA SER A 102 -5.81 -5.49 -3.32
C SER A 102 -4.93 -4.52 -4.10
N TYR A 103 -3.60 -4.58 -3.95
CA TYR A 103 -2.75 -3.64 -4.68
C TYR A 103 -2.67 -3.98 -6.17
N ASN A 104 -2.76 -5.26 -6.56
CA ASN A 104 -2.74 -5.65 -7.97
C ASN A 104 -3.99 -5.14 -8.71
N LYS A 105 -5.18 -5.30 -8.11
CA LYS A 105 -6.42 -4.73 -8.67
C LYS A 105 -6.38 -3.22 -8.75
N ALA A 106 -5.88 -2.56 -7.71
CA ALA A 106 -5.75 -1.10 -7.71
C ALA A 106 -4.76 -0.63 -8.79
N PHE A 107 -3.59 -1.27 -8.89
CA PHE A 107 -2.59 -0.94 -9.89
C PHE A 107 -3.14 -1.15 -11.31
N GLU A 108 -3.80 -2.28 -11.58
CA GLU A 108 -4.42 -2.54 -12.88
C GLU A 108 -5.53 -1.52 -13.22
N LEU A 109 -6.35 -1.14 -12.24
CA LEU A 109 -7.42 -0.16 -12.43
C LEU A 109 -6.90 1.22 -12.85
N PHE A 110 -5.83 1.70 -12.21
CA PHE A 110 -5.31 3.05 -12.45
C PHE A 110 -4.25 3.10 -13.55
N TYR A 111 -3.44 2.05 -13.68
CA TYR A 111 -2.26 2.03 -14.54
C TYR A 111 -2.30 0.93 -15.60
N GLY A 112 -3.20 -0.05 -15.52
CA GLY A 112 -3.19 -1.22 -16.38
C GLY A 112 -2.26 -2.31 -15.86
N LYS A 113 -2.15 -3.41 -16.60
CA LYS A 113 -1.41 -4.60 -16.14
C LYS A 113 0.08 -4.30 -16.02
N ALA A 114 0.68 -4.76 -14.93
CA ALA A 114 2.10 -4.55 -14.67
C ALA A 114 3.01 -5.18 -15.73
N ASP A 115 2.56 -6.26 -16.40
CA ASP A 115 3.37 -6.98 -17.39
C ASP A 115 3.67 -6.17 -18.66
N ASP A 116 2.82 -5.20 -19.00
CA ASP A 116 2.97 -4.30 -20.15
C ASP A 116 3.65 -2.95 -19.78
N ILE A 117 4.04 -2.75 -18.52
CA ILE A 117 4.53 -1.47 -17.99
C ILE A 117 5.99 -1.58 -17.59
N CYS A 118 6.79 -0.58 -17.96
CA CYS A 118 8.14 -0.41 -17.43
C CYS A 118 8.05 0.25 -16.04
N ILE A 119 8.43 -0.48 -14.99
CA ILE A 119 8.33 -0.02 -13.61
C ILE A 119 9.74 0.26 -13.12
N LEU A 120 10.00 1.52 -12.74
CA LEU A 120 11.29 1.99 -12.26
C LEU A 120 11.14 2.41 -10.80
N ALA A 121 12.01 1.95 -9.92
CA ALA A 121 11.90 2.18 -8.47
C ALA A 121 13.09 2.99 -7.92
N LEU A 122 12.87 4.27 -7.60
CA LEU A 122 13.84 5.16 -6.98
C LEU A 122 13.71 5.11 -5.44
N LEU A 123 14.22 4.03 -4.84
CA LEU A 123 14.02 3.69 -3.42
C LEU A 123 15.36 3.44 -2.67
N PRO A 124 16.25 4.45 -2.55
CA PRO A 124 17.63 4.30 -2.03
C PRO A 124 17.75 3.64 -0.66
N SER A 125 16.90 4.01 0.30
CA SER A 125 17.08 3.65 1.72
C SER A 125 16.37 2.36 2.12
N TYR A 126 15.90 1.58 1.15
CA TYR A 126 14.91 0.54 1.41
C TYR A 126 15.36 -0.89 1.16
N LEU A 127 16.50 -1.12 0.49
CA LEU A 127 17.06 -2.48 0.38
C LEU A 127 17.60 -3.02 1.70
N GLU A 128 18.08 -2.14 2.58
CA GLU A 128 18.63 -2.52 3.88
C GLU A 128 17.54 -2.71 4.95
N ARG A 129 16.26 -2.54 4.56
CA ARG A 129 15.14 -2.44 5.50
C ARG A 129 14.12 -3.55 5.26
N GLU A 130 14.09 -4.50 6.18
CA GLU A 130 13.04 -5.52 6.22
C GLU A 130 11.70 -4.97 6.69
N GLY A 131 10.61 -5.54 6.17
CA GLY A 131 9.24 -5.25 6.63
C GLY A 131 8.62 -3.95 6.09
N SER A 132 9.12 -3.37 5.00
CA SER A 132 8.44 -2.27 4.31
C SER A 132 7.34 -2.81 3.38
N SER A 133 6.09 -2.37 3.59
CA SER A 133 4.97 -2.78 2.74
C SER A 133 5.04 -2.19 1.33
N LEU A 134 5.67 -1.01 1.18
CA LEU A 134 5.94 -0.41 -0.12
C LEU A 134 6.91 -1.27 -0.93
N ILE A 135 8.00 -1.73 -0.31
CA ILE A 135 9.01 -2.55 -0.98
C ILE A 135 8.46 -3.91 -1.35
N TYR A 136 7.69 -4.51 -0.44
CA TYR A 136 6.99 -5.75 -0.73
C TYR A 136 6.12 -5.64 -2.00
N MET A 137 5.33 -4.57 -2.12
CA MET A 137 4.50 -4.31 -3.30
C MET A 137 5.34 -4.04 -4.55
N VAL A 138 6.37 -3.19 -4.46
CA VAL A 138 7.22 -2.84 -5.60
C VAL A 138 8.01 -4.04 -6.11
N ASP A 139 8.55 -4.87 -5.22
CA ASP A 139 9.21 -6.13 -5.58
C ASP A 139 8.29 -7.07 -6.34
N ASP A 140 7.04 -7.20 -5.90
CA ASP A 140 6.06 -8.04 -6.57
C ASP A 140 5.69 -7.48 -7.96
N LEU A 141 5.41 -6.18 -8.06
CA LEU A 141 5.10 -5.52 -9.33
C LEU A 141 6.28 -5.59 -10.33
N LEU A 142 7.52 -5.43 -9.86
CA LEU A 142 8.73 -5.58 -10.67
C LEU A 142 8.87 -7.00 -11.21
N LYS A 143 8.56 -8.03 -10.42
CA LYS A 143 8.57 -9.43 -10.87
C LYS A 143 7.46 -9.73 -11.89
N GLN A 144 6.31 -9.07 -11.75
CA GLN A 144 5.20 -9.21 -12.69
C GLN A 144 5.48 -8.47 -14.02
N SER A 145 6.22 -7.37 -13.98
CA SER A 145 6.65 -6.66 -15.18
C SER A 145 7.51 -7.55 -16.07
N LYS A 146 7.14 -7.67 -17.36
CA LYS A 146 7.95 -8.40 -18.35
C LYS A 146 8.95 -7.50 -19.06
N HIS A 147 9.01 -6.23 -18.69
CA HIS A 147 9.89 -5.26 -19.33
C HIS A 147 11.32 -5.42 -18.78
N PRO A 148 12.35 -5.64 -19.64
CA PRO A 148 13.67 -6.08 -19.20
C PRO A 148 14.45 -5.04 -18.39
N ILE A 149 14.08 -3.76 -18.49
CA ILE A 149 14.72 -2.67 -17.74
C ILE A 149 13.90 -2.20 -16.54
N SER A 150 12.77 -2.86 -16.23
CA SER A 150 12.08 -2.64 -14.96
C SER A 150 13.03 -3.01 -13.82
N GLY A 151 13.17 -2.14 -12.82
CA GLY A 151 14.11 -2.38 -11.74
C GLY A 151 14.30 -1.22 -10.79
N TYR A 152 15.22 -1.44 -9.83
CA TYR A 152 15.61 -0.47 -8.83
C TYR A 152 16.72 0.45 -9.31
N PHE A 153 16.56 1.73 -9.02
CA PHE A 153 17.54 2.80 -9.22
C PHE A 153 17.83 3.40 -7.86
N LEU A 154 18.78 2.85 -7.11
CA LEU A 154 18.99 3.24 -5.71
C LEU A 154 19.58 4.66 -5.62
N HIS A 155 20.76 4.83 -6.20
CA HIS A 155 21.52 6.09 -6.17
C HIS A 155 21.98 6.54 -7.55
N ASN A 156 21.67 5.78 -8.60
CA ASN A 156 22.14 6.07 -9.95
C ASN A 156 21.13 6.95 -10.70
N LEU A 157 21.05 8.22 -10.29
CA LEU A 157 20.13 9.20 -10.89
C LEU A 157 20.42 9.45 -12.37
N THR A 158 21.70 9.40 -12.76
CA THR A 158 22.11 9.53 -14.16
C THR A 158 21.57 8.37 -15.00
N GLU A 159 21.71 7.12 -14.54
CA GLU A 159 21.18 5.95 -15.24
C GLU A 159 19.65 5.97 -15.30
N LEU A 160 18.98 6.38 -14.22
CA LEU A 160 17.53 6.58 -14.23
C LEU A 160 17.11 7.59 -15.29
N TYR A 161 17.80 8.73 -15.36
CA TYR A 161 17.52 9.76 -16.35
C TYR A 161 17.67 9.24 -17.79
N GLN A 162 18.79 8.56 -18.08
CA GLN A 162 19.01 7.96 -19.41
C GLN A 162 17.96 6.90 -19.75
N THR A 163 17.58 6.08 -18.77
CA THR A 163 16.52 5.07 -18.92
C THR A 163 15.19 5.74 -19.28
N LEU A 164 14.81 6.79 -18.57
CA LEU A 164 13.57 7.52 -18.83
C LEU A 164 13.56 8.19 -20.22
N LEU A 165 14.70 8.71 -20.68
CA LEU A 165 14.82 9.25 -22.05
C LEU A 165 14.61 8.16 -23.10
N ALA A 166 15.24 6.99 -22.94
CA ALA A 166 15.05 5.87 -23.85
C ALA A 166 13.60 5.38 -23.88
N GLN A 167 12.94 5.32 -22.72
CA GLN A 167 11.54 4.93 -22.63
C GLN A 167 10.59 5.94 -23.27
N LYS A 168 10.92 7.24 -23.16
CA LYS A 168 10.21 8.30 -23.89
C LYS A 168 10.31 8.10 -25.39
N GLU A 169 11.51 7.86 -25.92
CA GLU A 169 11.73 7.64 -27.36
C GLU A 169 10.99 6.40 -27.89
N ASN A 170 10.95 5.33 -27.09
CA ASN A 170 10.25 4.09 -27.42
C ASN A 170 8.72 4.18 -27.25
N GLY A 171 8.19 5.29 -26.69
CA GLY A 171 6.78 5.43 -26.38
C GLY A 171 6.27 4.43 -25.34
N GLN A 172 7.18 3.85 -24.53
CA GLN A 172 6.84 2.81 -23.57
C GLN A 172 6.16 3.41 -22.34
N LYS A 173 5.02 2.83 -21.95
CA LYS A 173 4.34 3.20 -20.72
C LYS A 173 5.25 2.92 -19.52
N THR A 174 5.53 3.98 -18.75
CA THR A 174 6.53 3.95 -17.68
C THR A 174 5.96 4.54 -16.40
N VAL A 175 6.15 3.81 -15.28
CA VAL A 175 5.81 4.25 -13.94
C VAL A 175 7.10 4.37 -13.12
N LEU A 176 7.38 5.55 -12.59
CA LEU A 176 8.48 5.82 -11.68
C LEU A 176 7.95 5.89 -10.25
N ILE A 177 8.25 4.88 -9.45
CA ILE A 177 7.90 4.83 -8.04
C ILE A 177 9.09 5.34 -7.24
N GLY A 178 8.94 6.47 -6.55
CA GLY A 178 10.00 7.03 -5.73
C GLY A 178 9.51 7.62 -4.42
N VAL A 179 10.41 7.74 -3.45
CA VAL A 179 10.16 8.52 -2.23
C VAL A 179 10.47 9.99 -2.46
N THR A 180 9.73 10.87 -1.78
CA THR A 180 9.73 12.32 -2.04
C THR A 180 11.12 12.93 -2.10
N TYR A 181 12.01 12.67 -1.14
CA TYR A 181 13.36 13.26 -1.14
C TYR A 181 14.19 12.81 -2.34
N ALA A 182 14.13 11.53 -2.72
CA ALA A 182 14.90 11.01 -3.84
C ALA A 182 14.38 11.53 -5.18
N LEU A 183 13.05 11.70 -5.31
CA LEU A 183 12.44 12.35 -6.46
C LEU A 183 12.83 13.83 -6.56
N LEU A 184 12.92 14.53 -5.43
CA LEU A 184 13.40 15.92 -5.39
C LEU A 184 14.87 16.00 -5.83
N ASP A 185 15.74 15.16 -5.28
CA ASP A 185 17.16 15.08 -5.67
C ASP A 185 17.31 14.82 -7.18
N PHE A 186 16.43 13.98 -7.75
CA PHE A 186 16.41 13.69 -9.19
C PHE A 186 16.06 14.92 -10.03
N VAL A 187 14.98 15.63 -9.71
CA VAL A 187 14.53 16.79 -10.52
C VAL A 187 15.38 18.04 -10.32
N GLU A 188 16.14 18.13 -9.23
CA GLU A 188 17.16 19.17 -9.06
C GLU A 188 18.32 19.01 -10.04
N GLN A 189 18.67 17.77 -10.39
CA GLN A 189 19.78 17.45 -11.29
C GLN A 189 19.35 17.37 -12.75
N PHE A 190 18.16 16.84 -13.02
CA PHE A 190 17.70 16.53 -14.37
C PHE A 190 16.32 17.12 -14.65
N LYS A 191 16.19 17.80 -15.79
CA LYS A 191 14.89 18.20 -16.33
C LYS A 191 14.43 17.14 -17.31
N ILE A 192 13.25 16.57 -17.05
CA ILE A 192 12.62 15.63 -17.95
C ILE A 192 11.30 16.18 -18.46
N ASP A 193 11.14 16.15 -19.77
CA ASP A 193 9.85 16.32 -20.43
C ASP A 193 9.43 14.95 -20.95
N PHE A 194 8.59 14.24 -20.19
CA PHE A 194 8.05 12.94 -20.60
C PHE A 194 6.55 12.92 -20.27
N PRO A 195 5.69 13.39 -21.18
CA PRO A 195 4.26 13.59 -20.90
C PRO A 195 3.50 12.34 -20.45
N ASN A 196 3.97 11.15 -20.85
CA ASN A 196 3.37 9.87 -20.51
C ASN A 196 4.02 9.18 -19.30
N LEU A 197 4.99 9.82 -18.64
CA LEU A 197 5.58 9.32 -17.41
C LEU A 197 4.58 9.47 -16.26
N ILE A 198 4.38 8.38 -15.52
CA ILE A 198 3.60 8.38 -14.28
C ILE A 198 4.60 8.39 -13.11
N VAL A 199 4.39 9.27 -12.13
CA VAL A 199 5.21 9.40 -10.92
C VAL A 199 4.31 9.32 -9.69
#